data_AF-A0A368BQK8-F1
#
_entry.id   AF-A0A368BQK8-F1
#
_cell.length_a   1.000
_cell.length_b   1.000
_cell.length_c   1.000
_cell.angle_alpha   90.00
_cell.angle_beta   90.00
_cell.angle_gamma   90.00
#
_symmetry.space_group_name_H-M   'P 1'
#
loop_
_entity.id
_entity.type
_entity.pdbx_description
1 polymer ?
#
loop_
_entity_poly.entity_id
_entity_poly.type
_entity_poly.pdbx_seq_one_letter_code
_entity_poly.pdbx_strand_id
1 'polypeptide(L)'
;MKLSNYLIILISIILGFCIDTFINQFTVQLFIELNFGFLIFSYWIFAMPERFHSFIPLIYGLVIDLFFSTAFGFNMLFFVATSYVIHLYVFRFRIFSYFQLSVFFAGSSVFYIACKYLLLSPLNYSYILLIVSFLTNAILWVGIYFVMRSFRRYIFQVT
;
A
#
# COMPACT_ATOMS: atom_id res chain seq x y z
N MET A 1 -1.26 -22.92 -0.22
CA MET A 1 -0.50 -22.39 0.95
C MET A 1 -1.25 -22.73 2.22
N LYS A 2 -0.56 -22.93 3.35
CA LYS A 2 -1.22 -23.00 4.66
C LYS A 2 -1.95 -21.67 4.92
N LEU A 3 -3.17 -21.74 5.47
CA LEU A 3 -4.00 -20.57 5.84
C LEU A 3 -3.21 -19.52 6.65
N SER A 4 -2.28 -20.00 7.48
CA SER A 4 -1.37 -19.18 8.30
C SER A 4 -0.64 -18.08 7.49
N ASN A 5 -0.24 -18.36 6.25
CA ASN A 5 0.53 -17.40 5.47
C ASN A 5 -0.32 -16.24 4.94
N TYR A 6 -1.61 -16.48 4.64
CA TYR A 6 -2.53 -15.40 4.27
C TYR A 6 -2.80 -14.50 5.46
N LEU A 7 -2.97 -15.08 6.67
CA LEU A 7 -3.16 -14.33 7.91
C LEU A 7 -1.94 -13.45 8.25
N ILE A 8 -0.72 -13.96 8.08
CA ILE A 8 0.50 -13.15 8.30
C ILE A 8 0.52 -11.92 7.39
N ILE A 9 0.13 -12.08 6.12
CA ILE A 9 0.10 -10.95 5.19
C ILE A 9 -0.98 -9.94 5.61
N LEU A 10 -2.17 -10.41 5.95
CA LEU A 10 -3.25 -9.55 6.46
C LEU A 10 -2.81 -8.76 7.70
N ILE A 11 -2.19 -9.41 8.67
CA ILE A 11 -1.67 -8.77 9.90
C ILE A 11 -0.64 -7.71 9.54
N SER A 12 0.28 -7.99 8.61
CA SER A 12 1.29 -7.00 8.21
C SER A 12 0.68 -5.75 7.57
N ILE A 13 -0.41 -5.91 6.80
CA ILE A 13 -1.12 -4.78 6.20
C ILE A 13 -1.86 -3.98 7.28
N ILE A 14 -2.56 -4.66 8.19
CA ILE A 14 -3.27 -4.01 9.31
C ILE A 14 -2.29 -3.22 10.18
N LEU A 15 -1.11 -3.78 10.49
CA LEU A 15 -0.05 -3.07 11.21
C LEU A 15 0.41 -1.83 10.44
N GLY A 16 0.57 -1.93 9.11
CA GLY A 16 0.86 -0.79 8.25
C GLY A 16 -0.17 0.34 8.37
N PHE A 17 -1.46 0.02 8.29
CA PHE A 17 -2.51 1.03 8.47
C PHE A 17 -2.59 1.58 9.90
N CYS A 18 -2.29 0.78 10.92
CA CYS A 18 -2.22 1.25 12.30
C CYS A 18 -1.10 2.31 12.43
N ILE A 19 0.07 2.03 11.87
CA ILE A 19 1.19 2.98 11.80
C ILE A 19 0.78 4.25 11.04
N ASP A 20 0.07 4.11 9.91
CA ASP A 20 -0.45 5.26 9.16
C ASP A 20 -1.34 6.15 10.02
N THR A 21 -2.32 5.56 10.72
CA THR A 21 -3.23 6.34 11.56
C THR A 21 -2.52 7.08 12.69
N PHE A 22 -1.48 6.48 13.27
CA PHE A 22 -0.73 7.11 14.35
C PHE A 22 0.19 8.22 13.82
N ILE A 23 0.94 7.96 12.74
CA ILE A 23 1.92 8.93 12.22
C ILE A 23 1.22 10.11 11.53
N ASN A 24 0.16 9.85 10.76
CA ASN A 24 -0.53 10.90 10.01
C ASN A 24 -1.22 11.93 10.91
N GLN A 25 -1.56 11.60 12.16
CA GLN A 25 -2.02 12.59 13.13
C GLN A 25 -1.02 13.73 13.35
N PHE A 26 0.28 13.42 13.29
CA PHE A 26 1.36 14.40 13.45
C PHE A 26 1.83 14.99 12.12
N THR A 27 1.98 14.15 11.08
CA THR A 27 2.62 14.59 9.83
C THR A 27 1.70 15.39 8.91
N VAL A 28 0.37 15.28 9.04
CA VAL A 28 -0.57 16.07 8.24
C VAL A 28 -0.41 17.57 8.54
N GLN A 29 -0.04 17.96 9.77
CA GLN A 29 0.28 19.34 10.12
C GLN A 29 1.51 19.89 9.37
N LEU A 30 2.40 18.99 8.93
CA LEU A 30 3.59 19.30 8.13
C LEU A 30 3.35 19.13 6.61
N PHE A 31 2.08 19.00 6.19
CA PHE A 31 1.68 18.71 4.80
C PHE A 31 2.22 17.39 4.24
N ILE A 32 2.44 16.39 5.10
CA ILE A 32 2.97 15.08 4.71
C ILE A 32 1.96 13.99 5.10
N GLU A 33 1.48 13.22 4.12
CA GLU A 33 0.70 12.01 4.35
C GLU A 33 1.48 10.77 3.89
N LEU A 34 1.69 9.86 4.85
CA LEU A 34 2.41 8.60 4.64
C LEU A 34 1.41 7.45 4.57
N ASN A 35 1.60 6.55 3.60
CA ASN A 35 0.72 5.39 3.42
C ASN A 35 1.51 4.07 3.45
N PHE A 36 2.03 3.71 4.63
CA PHE A 36 2.65 2.41 4.89
C PHE A 36 1.71 1.26 4.56
N GLY A 37 0.44 1.31 4.94
CA GLY A 37 -0.53 0.24 4.71
C GLY A 37 -0.71 -0.10 3.24
N PHE A 38 -0.93 0.92 2.42
CA PHE A 38 -1.07 0.76 0.97
C PHE A 38 0.24 0.28 0.30
N LEU A 39 1.40 0.81 0.73
CA LEU A 39 2.69 0.40 0.20
C LEU A 39 3.07 -1.04 0.62
N ILE A 40 2.78 -1.46 1.85
CA ILE A 40 3.00 -2.84 2.29
C ILE A 40 2.13 -3.80 1.46
N PHE A 41 0.87 -3.44 1.24
CA PHE A 41 -0.03 -4.21 0.38
C PHE A 41 0.50 -4.34 -1.05
N SER A 42 0.91 -3.25 -1.67
CA SER A 42 1.42 -3.27 -3.05
C SER A 42 2.73 -4.06 -3.17
N TYR A 43 3.59 -4.03 -2.13
CA TYR A 43 4.76 -4.90 -2.04
C TYR A 43 4.39 -6.38 -2.03
N TRP A 44 3.40 -6.80 -1.23
CA TRP A 44 3.02 -8.21 -1.14
C TRP A 44 2.51 -8.77 -2.47
N ILE A 45 1.71 -8.00 -3.21
CA ILE A 45 1.24 -8.39 -4.54
C ILE A 45 2.41 -8.47 -5.52
N PHE A 46 3.28 -7.46 -5.52
CA PHE A 46 4.47 -7.46 -6.39
C PHE A 46 5.40 -8.64 -6.11
N ALA A 47 5.62 -8.94 -4.83
CA ALA A 47 6.53 -9.99 -4.37
C ALA A 47 5.99 -11.40 -4.62
N MET A 48 4.67 -11.58 -4.67
CA MET A 48 3.99 -12.88 -4.71
C MET A 48 2.74 -12.86 -5.61
N PRO A 49 2.87 -12.54 -6.91
CA PRO A 49 1.70 -12.34 -7.77
C PRO A 49 0.86 -13.61 -7.91
N GLU A 50 1.46 -14.79 -8.08
CA GLU A 50 0.73 -16.06 -8.23
C GLU A 50 -0.20 -16.41 -7.05
N ARG A 51 0.05 -15.84 -5.87
CA ARG A 51 -0.68 -16.11 -4.63
C ARG A 51 -1.87 -15.17 -4.42
N PHE A 52 -1.86 -14.00 -5.08
CA PHE A 52 -2.91 -12.99 -4.97
C PHE A 52 -3.79 -13.01 -6.21
N HIS A 53 -4.74 -13.94 -6.29
CA HIS A 53 -5.79 -13.83 -7.31
C HIS A 53 -6.72 -12.64 -6.98
N SER A 54 -7.40 -12.08 -7.99
CA SER A 54 -8.23 -10.84 -7.88
C SER A 54 -9.21 -10.81 -6.69
N PHE A 55 -9.61 -11.96 -6.16
CA PHE A 55 -10.53 -12.04 -5.02
C PHE A 55 -9.89 -11.71 -3.66
N ILE A 56 -8.59 -11.97 -3.46
CA ILE A 56 -7.92 -11.72 -2.17
C ILE A 56 -7.77 -10.22 -1.88
N PRO A 57 -7.35 -9.35 -2.83
CA PRO A 57 -7.37 -7.90 -2.66
C PRO A 57 -8.74 -7.35 -2.24
N LEU A 58 -9.82 -7.94 -2.76
CA LEU A 58 -11.19 -7.55 -2.46
C LEU A 58 -11.53 -7.82 -0.98
N ILE A 59 -11.24 -9.03 -0.49
CA ILE A 59 -11.45 -9.38 0.93
C ILE A 59 -10.59 -8.48 1.82
N TYR A 60 -9.31 -8.29 1.49
CA TYR A 60 -8.39 -7.51 2.32
C TYR A 60 -8.80 -6.04 2.39
N GLY A 61 -9.21 -5.44 1.28
CA GLY A 61 -9.73 -4.08 1.27
C GLY A 61 -11.01 -3.94 2.11
N LEU A 62 -11.92 -4.91 2.03
CA LEU A 62 -13.14 -4.93 2.84
C LEU A 62 -12.83 -5.02 4.34
N VAL A 63 -11.90 -5.89 4.74
CA VAL A 63 -11.45 -5.99 6.13
C VAL A 63 -10.88 -4.66 6.62
N ILE A 64 -10.01 -4.01 5.83
CA ILE A 64 -9.42 -2.73 6.21
C ILE A 64 -10.48 -1.64 6.31
N ASP A 65 -11.45 -1.60 5.40
CA ASP A 65 -12.55 -0.64 5.47
C ASP A 65 -13.34 -0.76 6.78
N LEU A 66 -13.58 -1.99 7.24
CA LEU A 66 -14.26 -2.26 8.52
C LEU A 66 -13.41 -1.88 9.74
N PHE A 67 -12.11 -2.13 9.72
CA PHE A 67 -11.23 -1.88 10.87
C PHE A 67 -10.92 -0.39 11.08
N PHE A 68 -10.77 0.38 10.00
CA PHE A 68 -10.36 1.78 10.05
C PHE A 68 -11.52 2.77 9.85
N SER A 69 -12.76 2.28 9.85
CA SER A 69 -13.99 3.07 9.70
C SER A 69 -13.95 4.03 8.49
N THR A 70 -13.27 3.63 7.42
CA THR A 70 -13.25 4.37 6.15
C THR A 70 -14.53 4.13 5.37
N ALA A 71 -14.80 4.97 4.36
CA ALA A 71 -15.96 4.78 3.50
C ALA A 71 -15.96 3.37 2.90
N PHE A 72 -17.08 2.67 3.04
CA PHE A 72 -17.20 1.28 2.65
C PHE A 72 -16.87 1.10 1.15
N GLY A 73 -15.90 0.24 0.84
CA GLY A 73 -15.50 -0.07 -0.52
C GLY A 73 -14.42 0.84 -1.10
N PHE A 74 -13.97 1.88 -0.38
CA PHE A 74 -12.87 2.73 -0.85
C PHE A 74 -11.56 1.95 -0.94
N ASN A 75 -11.11 1.35 0.17
CA ASN A 75 -9.89 0.54 0.13
C ASN A 75 -10.06 -0.68 -0.78
N MET A 76 -11.25 -1.29 -0.78
CA MET A 76 -11.59 -2.40 -1.67
C MET A 76 -11.31 -2.07 -3.14
N LEU A 77 -11.81 -0.93 -3.65
CA LEU A 77 -11.65 -0.53 -5.04
C LEU A 77 -10.18 -0.30 -5.40
N PHE A 78 -9.46 0.46 -4.58
CA PHE A 78 -8.04 0.75 -4.84
C PHE A 78 -7.18 -0.50 -4.76
N PHE A 79 -7.47 -1.42 -3.85
CA PHE A 79 -6.70 -2.65 -3.70
C PHE A 79 -6.88 -3.58 -4.89
N VAL A 80 -8.12 -3.72 -5.38
CA VAL A 80 -8.41 -4.51 -6.58
C VAL A 80 -7.78 -3.87 -7.83
N ALA A 81 -7.94 -2.56 -8.02
CA ALA A 81 -7.39 -1.85 -9.17
C ALA A 81 -5.86 -1.95 -9.23
N THR A 82 -5.18 -1.70 -8.10
CA THR A 82 -3.72 -1.72 -8.02
C THR A 82 -3.17 -3.14 -8.17
N SER A 83 -3.84 -4.14 -7.58
CA SER A 83 -3.51 -5.54 -7.81
C SER A 83 -3.60 -5.90 -9.30
N TYR A 84 -4.68 -5.52 -9.97
CA TYR A 84 -4.85 -5.79 -11.40
C TYR A 84 -3.71 -5.20 -12.24
N VAL A 85 -3.35 -3.94 -12.01
CA VAL A 85 -2.24 -3.28 -12.72
C VAL A 85 -0.91 -3.97 -12.44
N ILE A 86 -0.63 -4.34 -11.19
CA ILE A 86 0.61 -5.06 -10.84
C ILE A 86 0.66 -6.39 -11.60
N HIS A 87 -0.42 -7.18 -11.60
CA HIS A 87 -0.47 -8.48 -12.28
C HIS A 87 -0.24 -8.41 -13.78
N LEU A 88 -0.83 -7.41 -14.47
CA LEU A 88 -0.62 -7.21 -15.90
C LEU A 88 0.85 -6.94 -16.26
N TYR A 89 1.57 -6.23 -15.38
CA TYR A 89 2.93 -5.77 -15.65
C TYR A 89 4.01 -6.42 -14.78
N VAL A 90 3.70 -7.51 -14.07
CA VAL A 90 4.60 -8.19 -13.12
C VAL A 90 5.98 -8.46 -13.71
N PHE A 91 6.04 -8.97 -14.95
CA PHE A 91 7.31 -9.29 -15.60
C PHE A 91 8.14 -8.05 -15.91
N ARG A 92 7.48 -6.93 -16.28
CA ARG A 92 8.17 -5.65 -16.53
C ARG A 92 8.68 -5.04 -15.23
N PHE A 93 7.86 -5.06 -14.17
CA PHE A 93 8.26 -4.54 -12.87
C PHE A 93 9.47 -5.26 -12.26
N ARG A 94 9.69 -6.54 -12.59
CA ARG A 94 10.89 -7.28 -12.15
C ARG A 94 12.18 -6.85 -12.84
N ILE A 95 12.09 -6.23 -14.02
CA ILE A 95 13.25 -5.75 -14.80
C ILE A 95 13.56 -4.29 -14.47
N PHE A 96 12.55 -3.53 -14.04
CA PHE A 96 12.70 -2.12 -13.69
C PHE A 96 13.68 -1.88 -12.53
N SER A 97 14.32 -0.71 -12.58
CA SER A 97 15.19 -0.27 -11.50
C SER A 97 14.39 0.05 -10.24
N TYR A 98 15.04 -0.04 -9.08
CA TYR A 98 14.41 0.31 -7.79
C TYR A 98 13.86 1.74 -7.78
N PHE A 99 14.50 2.66 -8.51
CA PHE A 99 14.04 4.03 -8.68
C PHE A 99 12.74 4.12 -9.49
N GLN A 100 12.66 3.45 -10.64
CA GLN A 100 11.45 3.40 -11.46
C GLN A 100 10.28 2.76 -10.70
N LEU A 101 10.57 1.71 -9.94
CA LEU A 101 9.60 1.03 -9.09
C LEU A 101 9.07 1.97 -7.98
N SER A 102 9.98 2.72 -7.33
CA SER A 102 9.63 3.73 -6.33
C SER A 102 8.71 4.81 -6.89
N VAL A 103 9.05 5.38 -8.06
CA VAL A 103 8.22 6.40 -8.73
C VAL A 103 6.81 5.87 -9.01
N PHE A 104 6.69 4.62 -9.48
CA PHE A 104 5.40 4.02 -9.78
C PHE A 104 4.54 3.81 -8.52
N PHE A 105 5.08 3.19 -7.47
CA PHE A 105 4.32 2.93 -6.24
C PHE A 105 4.04 4.19 -5.44
N ALA A 106 4.95 5.16 -5.42
CA ALA A 106 4.70 6.48 -4.84
C ALA A 106 3.59 7.21 -5.60
N GLY A 107 3.60 7.17 -6.93
CA GLY A 107 2.55 7.75 -7.77
C GLY A 107 1.19 7.11 -7.49
N SER A 108 1.14 5.78 -7.38
CA SER A 108 -0.09 5.07 -7.00
C SER A 108 -0.58 5.42 -5.60
N SER A 109 0.33 5.61 -4.63
CA SER A 109 -0.01 6.04 -3.27
C SER A 109 -0.60 7.44 -3.27
N VAL A 110 0.01 8.38 -3.99
CA VAL A 110 -0.49 9.76 -4.10
C VAL A 110 -1.82 9.82 -4.82
N PHE A 111 -2.04 8.97 -5.83
CA PHE A 111 -3.34 8.86 -6.48
C PHE A 111 -4.42 8.39 -5.49
N TYR A 112 -4.10 7.42 -4.64
CA TYR A 112 -4.98 7.01 -3.54
C TYR A 112 -5.26 8.16 -2.56
N ILE A 113 -4.24 8.92 -2.14
CA ILE A 113 -4.37 10.10 -1.26
C ILE A 113 -5.26 11.17 -1.92
N ALA A 114 -5.01 11.47 -3.20
CA ALA A 114 -5.78 12.45 -3.95
C ALA A 114 -7.26 12.11 -3.97
N CYS A 115 -7.60 10.84 -4.24
CA CYS A 115 -8.99 10.39 -4.23
C CYS A 115 -9.60 10.40 -2.82
N LYS A 116 -8.82 10.05 -1.80
CA LYS A 116 -9.24 10.10 -0.39
C LYS A 116 -9.64 11.53 0.00
N TYR A 117 -8.79 12.52 -0.25
CA TYR A 117 -9.13 13.92 0.06
C TYR A 117 -10.25 14.46 -0.83
N LEU A 118 -10.27 14.13 -2.12
CA LEU A 118 -11.30 14.60 -3.03
C LEU A 118 -12.71 14.15 -2.60
N LEU A 119 -12.84 12.90 -2.14
CA LEU A 119 -14.13 12.32 -1.77
C LEU A 119 -14.54 12.61 -0.33
N LEU A 120 -13.60 12.57 0.62
CA LEU A 120 -13.91 12.60 2.05
C LEU A 120 -13.71 13.98 2.69
N SER A 121 -12.77 14.78 2.17
CA SER A 121 -12.36 16.06 2.78
C SER A 121 -11.92 17.09 1.73
N PRO A 122 -12.81 17.52 0.80
CA PRO A 122 -12.44 18.38 -0.33
C PRO A 122 -11.89 19.74 0.09
N LEU A 123 -12.33 20.26 1.24
CA LEU A 123 -11.86 21.55 1.78
C LEU A 123 -10.39 21.54 2.22
N ASN A 124 -9.83 20.36 2.51
CA ASN A 124 -8.44 20.19 2.95
C ASN A 124 -7.52 19.74 1.80
N TYR A 125 -8.00 19.78 0.56
CA TYR A 125 -7.23 19.34 -0.60
C TYR A 125 -6.13 20.35 -0.93
N SER A 126 -4.87 19.96 -0.67
CA SER A 126 -3.70 20.79 -0.96
C SER A 126 -2.79 20.12 -2.00
N TYR A 127 -2.48 20.82 -3.08
CA TYR A 127 -1.52 20.37 -4.09
C TYR A 127 -0.11 20.21 -3.52
N ILE A 128 0.27 21.05 -2.56
CA ILE A 128 1.57 20.97 -1.88
C ILE A 128 1.65 19.66 -1.09
N LEU A 129 0.57 19.29 -0.38
CA LEU A 129 0.51 18.03 0.36
C LEU A 129 0.73 16.84 -0.57
N LEU A 130 0.14 16.83 -1.77
CA LEU A 130 0.29 15.75 -2.73
C LEU A 130 1.73 15.62 -3.26
N ILE A 131 2.37 16.74 -3.60
CA ILE A 131 3.75 16.75 -4.12
C ILE A 131 4.75 16.33 -3.05
N VAL A 132 4.60 16.86 -1.83
CA VAL A 132 5.49 16.48 -0.72
C VAL A 132 5.27 15.02 -0.35
N SER A 133 4.01 14.57 -0.29
CA SER A 133 3.67 13.16 -0.04
C SER A 133 4.22 12.24 -1.13
N PHE A 134 4.29 12.68 -2.38
CA PHE A 134 4.92 11.92 -3.46
C PHE A 134 6.40 11.64 -3.16
N LEU A 135 7.15 12.68 -2.82
CA LEU A 135 8.58 12.59 -2.53
C LEU A 135 8.85 11.72 -1.29
N THR A 136 8.08 11.91 -0.22
CA THR A 136 8.24 11.11 1.00
C THR A 136 7.84 9.66 0.78
N ASN A 137 6.72 9.38 0.11
CA ASN A 137 6.32 8.00 -0.19
C ASN A 137 7.28 7.30 -1.15
N ALA A 138 7.95 8.02 -2.05
CA ALA A 138 9.01 7.45 -2.89
C ALA A 138 10.20 6.95 -2.07
N ILE A 139 10.65 7.74 -1.09
CA ILE A 139 11.71 7.35 -0.16
C ILE A 139 11.24 6.18 0.73
N LEU A 140 10.01 6.27 1.27
CA LEU A 140 9.43 5.21 2.10
C LEU A 140 9.34 3.88 1.37
N TRP A 141 8.95 3.88 0.08
CA TRP A 141 8.85 2.65 -0.70
C TRP A 141 10.16 1.86 -0.70
N VAL A 142 11.30 2.55 -0.84
CA VAL A 142 12.61 1.90 -0.83
C VAL A 142 12.86 1.22 0.52
N GLY A 143 12.55 1.91 1.63
CA GLY A 143 12.64 1.34 2.98
C GLY A 143 11.74 0.12 3.18
N ILE A 144 10.46 0.24 2.80
CA ILE A 144 9.47 -0.85 2.90
C ILE A 144 9.92 -2.05 2.07
N TYR A 145 10.45 -1.82 0.86
CA TYR A 145 10.93 -2.88 -0.01
C TYR A 145 12.03 -3.72 0.67
N PHE A 146 13.03 -3.09 1.30
CA PHE A 146 14.10 -3.81 1.98
C PHE A 146 13.60 -4.55 3.23
N VAL A 147 12.81 -3.89 4.07
CA VAL A 147 12.29 -4.47 5.32
C VAL A 147 11.39 -5.67 5.03
N MET A 148 10.43 -5.51 4.13
CA MET A 148 9.48 -6.57 3.77
C MET A 148 10.18 -7.71 2.99
N ARG A 149 11.25 -7.43 2.24
CA ARG A 149 12.07 -8.47 1.61
C ARG A 149 12.78 -9.34 2.64
N SER A 150 13.33 -8.75 3.68
CA SER A 150 13.94 -9.48 4.79
C SER A 150 12.90 -10.29 5.57
N PHE A 151 11.77 -9.68 5.89
CA PHE A 151 10.65 -10.33 6.58
C PHE A 151 10.12 -11.55 5.79
N ARG A 152 9.93 -11.39 4.48
CA ARG A 152 9.51 -12.48 3.58
C ARG A 152 10.52 -13.63 3.58
N ARG A 153 11.82 -13.35 3.51
CA ARG A 153 12.85 -14.40 3.52
C ARG A 153 12.84 -15.18 4.82
N TYR A 154 12.75 -14.49 5.95
CA TYR A 154 12.70 -15.11 7.27
C TYR A 154 11.49 -16.04 7.44
N ILE A 155 10.30 -15.59 7.06
CA ILE A 155 9.07 -16.37 7.27
C ILE A 155 8.95 -17.54 6.29
N PHE A 156 9.32 -17.34 5.02
CA PHE A 156 9.10 -18.36 3.98
C PHE A 156 10.29 -19.30 3.73
N GLN A 157 11.48 -19.05 4.31
CA GLN A 157 12.57 -20.05 4.31
C GLN A 157 12.51 -21.01 5.50
N VAL A 158 11.82 -20.64 6.58
CA VAL A 158 11.74 -21.45 7.82
C VAL A 158 10.56 -22.45 7.79
N THR A 159 9.72 -22.41 6.75
CA THR A 159 8.58 -23.31 6.55
C THR A 159 8.72 -24.16 5.31
#